data_AF-A0A2H9LFE2-F1
#
_entry.id   AF-A0A2H9LFE2-F1
#
_cell.length_a   1.000
_cell.length_b   1.000
_cell.length_c   1.000
_cell.angle_alpha   90.00
_cell.angle_beta   90.00
_cell.angle_gamma   90.00
#
_symmetry.space_group_name_H-M   'P 1'
#
loop_
_entity.id
_entity.type
_entity.pdbx_description
1 polymer ?
#
loop_
_entity_poly.entity_id
_entity_poly.type
_entity_poly.pdbx_seq_one_letter_code
_entity_poly.pdbx_strand_id
1 'polypeptide(L)'
;MEFTSDEILCLSSLGSKFVSFQELSDSLGINIDSVRRAINILQEKGLVDIEKKEASTYKLSKFGKLYTKEQFPEELILKVLSSDKLLLDTFRKQLRDKSAFIFGYAMKNKLIECHGDFVKKTDALKDFGFASLHNALQDLDSGKEISDKTVIGKLLKMNLLEAHFKSDYFVKRNTLGEKYSKLEVQKTQTYLTQDMLKTQSYKKVNFKPYNVVSEVDPLFLGKYQPYLRFLDLVKQKLVGMGFEEMPTDLITTEFYNFDVPFQPQNHPARTWSDTYSLKRPSLGDLPNKDLVNKVKAAHESGGNTGSKGWKYNWQESIAQKLMPVAHGTAFSARLLSQGVDSPKRYFAFSRVYRPDVIDATHLSEFNQLEGFVLGKDISFKHLLGLLSQFAKEFAGAEEIMFTPCYYPFTEPSASLHAKHPKLGWVELGGSGIFRPEFTETLGIKERVIAWGIGIDRLAMFNLDITDIRDLFSTKLDWLRNKPIVEKI
;
A
#
# COMPACT_ATOMS: atom_id res chain seq x y z
N MET A 1 -36.37 38.00 9.18
CA MET A 1 -35.55 36.78 9.37
C MET A 1 -36.47 35.59 9.14
N GLU A 2 -36.10 34.68 8.25
CA GLU A 2 -36.81 33.40 8.13
C GLU A 2 -36.28 32.43 9.19
N PHE A 3 -37.17 31.62 9.77
CA PHE A 3 -36.83 30.67 10.81
C PHE A 3 -37.35 29.28 10.43
N THR A 4 -36.54 28.24 10.67
CA THR A 4 -37.00 26.86 10.53
C THR A 4 -37.86 26.45 11.73
N SER A 5 -38.62 25.34 11.59
CA SER A 5 -39.41 24.78 12.70
C SER A 5 -38.58 24.54 13.95
N ASP A 6 -37.37 24.00 13.76
CA ASP A 6 -36.46 23.61 14.82
C ASP A 6 -35.84 24.85 15.48
N GLU A 7 -35.56 25.92 14.71
CA GLU A 7 -35.13 27.22 15.23
C GLU A 7 -36.20 27.87 16.10
N ILE A 8 -37.47 27.85 15.66
CA ILE A 8 -38.58 28.41 16.43
C ILE A 8 -38.80 27.61 17.72
N LEU A 9 -38.78 26.27 17.64
CA LEU A 9 -38.87 25.38 18.81
C LEU A 9 -37.75 25.67 19.81
N CYS A 10 -36.50 25.68 19.36
CA CYS A 10 -35.36 25.98 20.23
C CYS A 10 -35.46 27.39 20.84
N LEU A 11 -35.79 28.41 20.05
CA LEU A 11 -35.86 29.80 20.51
C LEU A 11 -37.02 30.04 21.49
N SER A 12 -38.14 29.34 21.31
CA SER A 12 -39.30 29.44 22.20
C SER A 12 -39.07 28.78 23.56
N SER A 13 -38.35 27.65 23.60
CA SER A 13 -38.05 26.91 24.84
C SER A 13 -36.83 27.43 25.62
N LEU A 14 -35.96 28.20 24.99
CA LEU A 14 -34.80 28.80 25.67
C LEU A 14 -35.19 30.03 26.49
N GLY A 15 -34.79 30.06 27.76
CA GLY A 15 -34.92 31.21 28.64
C GLY A 15 -33.62 32.01 28.78
N SER A 16 -33.55 32.83 29.85
CA SER A 16 -32.37 33.63 30.21
C SER A 16 -31.26 32.84 30.92
N LYS A 17 -31.52 31.57 31.29
CA LYS A 17 -30.54 30.67 31.90
C LYS A 17 -29.86 29.82 30.84
N PHE A 18 -28.58 29.50 31.06
CA PHE A 18 -27.85 28.55 30.24
C PHE A 18 -28.38 27.13 30.44
N VAL A 19 -28.67 26.45 29.34
CA VAL A 19 -29.15 25.06 29.29
C VAL A 19 -28.23 24.28 28.37
N SER A 20 -27.90 23.03 28.70
CA SER A 20 -27.08 22.19 27.84
C SER A 20 -27.86 21.77 26.59
N PHE A 21 -27.15 21.48 25.50
CA PHE A 21 -27.80 21.02 24.26
C PHE A 21 -28.54 19.68 24.46
N GLN A 22 -28.06 18.84 25.38
CA GLN A 22 -28.71 17.57 25.72
C GLN A 22 -30.03 17.81 26.47
N GLU A 23 -30.05 18.66 27.48
CA GLU A 23 -31.29 19.01 28.19
C GLU A 23 -32.33 19.67 27.26
N LEU A 24 -31.87 20.48 26.30
CA LEU A 24 -32.75 21.07 25.29
C LEU A 24 -33.29 20.02 24.31
N SER A 25 -32.47 19.06 23.91
CA SER A 25 -32.87 17.91 23.08
C SER A 25 -33.92 17.05 23.78
N ASP A 26 -33.69 16.72 25.06
CA ASP A 26 -34.58 15.87 25.85
C ASP A 26 -35.92 16.56 26.14
N SER A 27 -35.90 17.86 26.43
CA SER A 27 -37.14 18.63 26.69
C SER A 27 -37.99 18.86 25.45
N LEU A 28 -37.37 18.98 24.27
CA LEU A 28 -38.07 19.20 23.00
C LEU A 28 -38.39 17.89 22.25
N GLY A 29 -37.82 16.76 22.66
CA GLY A 29 -38.00 15.46 22.00
C GLY A 29 -37.44 15.39 20.57
N ILE A 30 -36.47 16.27 20.24
CA ILE A 30 -35.80 16.33 18.93
C ILE A 30 -34.37 15.82 19.04
N ASN A 31 -33.87 15.24 17.94
CA ASN A 31 -32.50 14.77 17.83
C ASN A 31 -31.49 15.90 18.12
N ILE A 32 -30.46 15.59 18.92
CA ILE A 32 -29.40 16.52 19.33
C ILE A 32 -28.67 17.19 18.15
N ASP A 33 -28.54 16.52 17.01
CA ASP A 33 -27.92 17.09 15.80
C ASP A 33 -28.81 18.14 15.12
N SER A 34 -30.13 17.98 15.22
CA SER A 34 -31.08 19.02 14.78
C SER A 34 -31.03 20.23 15.71
N VAL A 35 -30.95 20.01 17.03
CA VAL A 35 -30.77 21.07 18.03
C VAL A 35 -29.46 21.84 17.80
N ARG A 36 -28.34 21.13 17.56
CA ARG A 36 -27.04 21.74 17.24
C ARG A 36 -27.10 22.66 16.02
N ARG A 37 -27.69 22.18 14.93
CA ARG A 37 -27.84 22.96 13.69
C ARG A 37 -28.71 24.20 13.92
N ALA A 38 -29.85 24.03 14.60
CA ALA A 38 -30.75 25.14 14.91
C ALA A 38 -30.07 26.21 15.78
N ILE A 39 -29.38 25.81 16.86
CA ILE A 39 -28.68 26.75 17.75
C ILE A 39 -27.54 27.48 17.03
N ASN A 40 -26.75 26.81 16.19
CA ASN A 40 -25.68 27.47 15.44
C ASN A 40 -26.24 28.53 14.48
N ILE A 41 -27.32 28.21 13.77
CA ILE A 41 -27.99 29.19 12.88
C ILE A 41 -28.58 30.35 13.70
N LEU A 42 -29.17 30.09 14.86
CA LEU A 42 -29.67 31.14 15.76
C LEU A 42 -28.53 32.02 16.31
N GLN A 43 -27.35 31.45 16.53
CA GLN A 43 -26.16 32.18 16.97
C GLN A 43 -25.62 33.08 15.85
N GLU A 44 -25.54 32.59 14.61
CA GLU A 44 -25.19 33.40 13.44
C GLU A 44 -26.17 34.57 13.24
N LYS A 45 -27.45 34.34 13.52
CA LYS A 45 -28.50 35.39 13.53
C LYS A 45 -28.43 36.32 14.74
N GLY A 46 -27.55 36.06 15.70
CA GLY A 46 -27.34 36.88 16.89
C GLY A 46 -28.47 36.80 17.93
N LEU A 47 -29.20 35.68 17.99
CA LEU A 47 -30.40 35.52 18.83
C LEU A 47 -30.18 34.68 20.10
N VAL A 48 -29.05 33.98 20.17
CA VAL A 48 -28.67 33.13 21.31
C VAL A 48 -27.19 33.31 21.62
N ASP A 49 -26.84 33.18 22.90
CA ASP A 49 -25.45 33.17 23.37
C ASP A 49 -25.04 31.74 23.70
N ILE A 50 -23.85 31.31 23.25
CA ILE A 50 -23.31 29.97 23.49
C ILE A 50 -22.08 30.06 24.39
N GLU A 51 -22.04 29.21 25.42
CA GLU A 51 -20.86 28.98 26.26
C GLU A 51 -20.34 27.56 26.01
N LYS A 52 -19.04 27.43 25.74
CA LYS A 52 -18.36 26.15 25.53
C LYS A 52 -17.55 25.79 26.77
N LYS A 53 -17.82 24.61 27.35
CA LYS A 53 -16.98 24.02 28.40
C LYS A 53 -16.26 22.80 27.86
N GLU A 54 -14.93 22.85 27.87
CA GLU A 54 -14.09 21.76 27.39
C GLU A 54 -13.56 20.95 28.56
N ALA A 55 -13.90 19.66 28.59
CA ALA A 55 -13.28 18.67 29.45
C ALA A 55 -12.35 17.80 28.59
N SER A 56 -11.08 17.73 28.96
CA SER A 56 -10.13 16.80 28.34
C SER A 56 -10.04 15.56 29.22
N THR A 57 -10.40 14.41 28.64
CA THR A 57 -10.24 13.10 29.28
C THR A 57 -9.16 12.33 28.54
N TYR A 58 -8.30 11.62 29.26
CA TYR A 58 -7.19 10.87 28.67
C TYR A 58 -7.40 9.38 28.90
N LYS A 59 -7.29 8.58 27.84
CA LYS A 59 -7.30 7.11 27.94
C LYS A 59 -5.95 6.54 27.56
N LEU A 60 -5.59 5.40 28.15
CA LEU A 60 -4.38 4.67 27.79
C LEU A 60 -4.49 4.08 26.38
N SER A 61 -3.49 4.36 25.53
CA SER A 61 -3.35 3.71 24.23
C SER A 61 -2.95 2.24 24.39
N LYS A 62 -2.92 1.48 23.28
CA LYS A 62 -2.41 0.09 23.30
C LYS A 62 -0.98 -0.01 23.85
N PHE A 63 -0.13 0.97 23.53
CA PHE A 63 1.24 1.04 24.04
C PHE A 63 1.28 1.54 25.49
N GLY A 64 0.41 2.49 25.87
CA GLY A 64 0.27 2.91 27.27
C GLY A 64 -0.04 1.74 28.21
N LYS A 65 -0.95 0.84 27.81
CA LYS A 65 -1.28 -0.39 28.57
C LYS A 65 -0.17 -1.44 28.61
N LEU A 66 0.76 -1.42 27.64
CA LEU A 66 1.90 -2.33 27.63
C LEU A 66 2.94 -1.89 28.66
N TYR A 67 3.24 -0.59 28.67
CA TYR A 67 4.25 0.01 29.54
C TYR A 67 3.77 0.28 30.98
N THR A 68 2.53 -0.06 31.33
CA THR A 68 2.14 -0.20 32.76
C THR A 68 2.76 -1.44 33.40
N LYS A 69 3.08 -2.47 32.61
CA LYS A 69 3.61 -3.77 33.05
C LYS A 69 5.07 -3.98 32.66
N GLU A 70 5.52 -3.34 31.59
CA GLU A 70 6.90 -3.44 31.08
C GLU A 70 7.69 -2.13 31.28
N GLN A 71 9.02 -2.26 31.30
CA GLN A 71 9.92 -1.10 31.28
C GLN A 71 9.92 -0.41 29.91
N PHE A 72 10.16 0.89 29.89
CA PHE A 72 10.28 1.65 28.63
C PHE A 72 11.53 1.23 27.84
N PRO A 73 11.53 1.35 26.50
CA PRO A 73 12.71 1.09 25.68
C PRO A 73 13.94 1.90 26.13
N GLU A 74 13.75 3.16 26.52
CA GLU A 74 14.79 4.06 27.02
C GLU A 74 15.36 3.58 28.38
N GLU A 75 14.51 3.04 29.24
CA GLU A 75 14.90 2.48 30.54
C GLU A 75 15.75 1.22 30.36
N LEU A 76 15.37 0.36 29.40
CA LEU A 76 16.15 -0.82 29.02
C LEU A 76 17.50 -0.45 28.41
N ILE A 77 17.55 0.58 27.56
CA ILE A 77 18.80 1.09 26.97
C ILE A 77 19.74 1.60 28.07
N LEU A 78 19.23 2.38 29.03
CA LEU A 78 20.04 2.88 30.16
C LEU A 78 20.55 1.75 31.05
N LYS A 79 19.74 0.71 31.28
CA LYS A 79 20.13 -0.45 32.08
C LYS A 79 21.25 -1.26 31.42
N VAL A 80 21.20 -1.42 30.09
CA VAL A 80 22.19 -2.17 29.31
C VAL A 80 23.47 -1.34 29.08
N LEU A 81 23.35 -0.04 28.84
CA LEU A 81 24.47 0.91 28.67
C LEU A 81 24.85 1.56 30.01
N SER A 82 25.21 0.73 31.00
CA SER A 82 25.71 1.21 32.29
C SER A 82 27.08 1.90 32.17
N SER A 83 27.88 1.53 31.16
CA SER A 83 29.15 2.17 30.79
C SER A 83 28.99 3.08 29.56
N ASP A 84 29.86 4.09 29.43
CA ASP A 84 29.82 5.06 28.32
C ASP A 84 29.97 4.42 26.93
N LYS A 85 30.58 3.24 26.85
CA LYS A 85 30.73 2.45 25.63
C LYS A 85 30.45 0.98 25.92
N LEU A 86 29.79 0.30 24.98
CA LEU A 86 29.56 -1.14 25.01
C LEU A 86 29.75 -1.73 23.61
N LEU A 87 30.24 -2.97 23.52
CA LEU A 87 30.34 -3.69 22.26
C LEU A 87 28.93 -3.94 21.68
N LEU A 88 28.74 -3.72 20.39
CA LEU A 88 27.45 -3.85 19.70
C LEU A 88 26.84 -5.26 19.83
N ASP A 89 27.68 -6.30 19.75
CA ASP A 89 27.23 -7.68 19.92
C ASP A 89 26.74 -7.96 21.34
N THR A 90 27.46 -7.44 22.35
CA THR A 90 27.05 -7.54 23.76
C THR A 90 25.75 -6.77 24.03
N PHE A 91 25.61 -5.58 23.44
CA PHE A 91 24.38 -4.78 23.52
C PHE A 91 23.17 -5.55 22.95
N ARG A 92 23.33 -6.18 21.78
CA ARG A 92 22.27 -6.99 21.14
C ARG A 92 21.94 -8.24 21.96
N LYS A 93 22.95 -8.95 22.49
CA LYS A 93 22.75 -10.15 23.31
C LYS A 93 21.97 -9.89 24.60
N GLN A 94 22.24 -8.77 25.28
CA GLN A 94 21.54 -8.42 26.52
C GLN A 94 20.06 -8.05 26.30
N LEU A 95 19.72 -7.51 25.12
CA LEU A 95 18.34 -7.16 24.75
C LEU A 95 17.53 -8.34 24.18
N ARG A 96 18.18 -9.49 23.93
CA ARG A 96 17.56 -10.74 23.43
C ARG A 96 16.62 -10.48 22.25
N ASP A 97 15.37 -10.91 22.39
CA ASP A 97 14.34 -10.86 21.34
C ASP A 97 13.89 -9.44 21.01
N LYS A 98 14.11 -8.47 21.91
CA LYS A 98 13.75 -7.05 21.71
C LYS A 98 14.89 -6.25 21.06
N SER A 99 16.03 -6.88 20.76
CA SER A 99 17.24 -6.21 20.27
C SER A 99 17.04 -5.44 18.95
N ALA A 100 16.39 -6.03 17.95
CA ALA A 100 16.18 -5.39 16.66
C ALA A 100 15.29 -4.14 16.76
N PHE A 101 14.20 -4.24 17.52
CA PHE A 101 13.28 -3.12 17.76
C PHE A 101 13.93 -1.99 18.55
N ILE A 102 14.55 -2.31 19.70
CA ILE A 102 15.18 -1.31 20.58
C ILE A 102 16.36 -0.65 19.88
N PHE A 103 17.17 -1.40 19.14
CA PHE A 103 18.30 -0.85 18.38
C PHE A 103 17.82 0.11 17.27
N GLY A 104 16.81 -0.28 16.48
CA GLY A 104 16.24 0.59 15.46
C GLY A 104 15.58 1.85 16.04
N TYR A 105 14.84 1.70 17.14
CA TYR A 105 14.24 2.81 17.87
C TYR A 105 15.29 3.79 18.41
N ALA A 106 16.36 3.27 19.02
CA ALA A 106 17.41 4.07 19.62
C ALA A 106 18.23 4.85 18.56
N MET A 107 18.52 4.23 17.41
CA MET A 107 19.20 4.89 16.29
C MET A 107 18.32 5.98 15.67
N LYS A 108 17.04 5.69 15.43
CA LYS A 108 16.08 6.65 14.84
C LYS A 108 15.91 7.91 15.70
N ASN A 109 15.83 7.72 17.02
CA ASN A 109 15.66 8.82 17.97
C ASN A 109 16.98 9.42 18.47
N LYS A 110 18.13 9.02 17.88
CA LYS A 110 19.47 9.50 18.24
C LYS A 110 19.82 9.31 19.72
N LEU A 111 19.27 8.28 20.36
CA LEU A 111 19.56 7.91 21.75
C LEU A 111 20.92 7.23 21.89
N ILE A 112 21.35 6.56 20.82
CA ILE A 112 22.66 5.91 20.75
C ILE A 112 23.39 6.32 19.48
N GLU A 113 24.72 6.31 19.53
CA GLU A 113 25.61 6.45 18.39
C GLU A 113 26.44 5.18 18.21
N CYS A 114 26.60 4.74 16.97
CA CYS A 114 27.46 3.61 16.62
C CYS A 114 28.78 4.12 16.04
N HIS A 115 29.89 3.75 16.69
CA HIS A 115 31.25 4.05 16.25
C HIS A 115 31.99 2.73 16.03
N GLY A 116 31.93 2.21 14.80
CA GLY A 116 32.43 0.86 14.47
C GLY A 116 31.67 -0.21 15.26
N ASP A 117 32.40 -1.02 16.03
CA ASP A 117 31.85 -2.12 16.84
C ASP A 117 31.29 -1.67 18.21
N PHE A 118 31.28 -0.37 18.49
CA PHE A 118 30.87 0.18 19.78
C PHE A 118 29.59 1.02 19.68
N VAL A 119 28.74 0.87 20.69
CA VAL A 119 27.56 1.70 20.92
C VAL A 119 27.86 2.65 22.08
N LYS A 120 27.63 3.95 21.86
CA LYS A 120 27.77 5.02 22.85
C LYS A 120 26.42 5.65 23.13
N LYS A 121 26.13 5.96 24.40
CA LYS A 121 24.94 6.75 24.78
C LYS A 121 25.11 8.23 24.40
N THR A 122 24.04 8.88 23.97
CA THR A 122 24.01 10.32 23.72
C THR A 122 23.45 11.09 24.90
N ASP A 123 23.59 12.41 24.91
CA ASP A 123 22.97 13.27 25.92
C ASP A 123 21.43 13.26 25.85
N ALA A 124 20.84 12.76 24.76
CA ALA A 124 19.40 12.60 24.61
C ALA A 124 18.79 11.55 25.56
N LEU A 125 19.61 10.71 26.20
CA LEU A 125 19.20 9.75 27.22
C LEU A 125 19.11 10.35 28.64
N LYS A 126 19.44 11.63 28.84
CA LYS A 126 19.37 12.27 30.16
C LYS A 126 17.93 12.65 30.53
N ASP A 127 17.51 12.12 31.69
CA ASP A 127 16.40 12.58 32.53
C ASP A 127 14.97 12.57 31.92
N PHE A 128 14.50 11.36 31.62
CA PHE A 128 13.09 11.14 31.23
C PHE A 128 12.10 11.18 32.41
N GLY A 129 12.57 11.14 33.67
CA GLY A 129 11.70 11.10 34.84
C GLY A 129 10.79 9.86 34.87
N PHE A 130 11.33 8.67 34.59
CA PHE A 130 10.55 7.44 34.39
C PHE A 130 9.59 7.10 35.54
N ALA A 131 9.95 7.43 36.77
CA ALA A 131 9.10 7.19 37.95
C ALA A 131 7.77 7.97 37.88
N SER A 132 7.78 9.23 37.44
CA SER A 132 6.54 10.01 37.32
C SER A 132 5.68 9.56 36.15
N LEU A 133 6.29 9.07 35.06
CA LEU A 133 5.59 8.49 33.92
C LEU A 133 4.93 7.15 34.28
N HIS A 134 5.62 6.27 34.98
CA HIS A 134 5.06 4.98 35.44
C HIS A 134 3.92 5.18 36.43
N ASN A 135 4.08 6.08 37.41
CA ASN A 135 3.01 6.40 38.37
C ASN A 135 1.77 6.97 37.66
N ALA A 136 1.97 7.86 36.69
CA ALA A 136 0.89 8.38 35.85
C ALA A 136 0.16 7.28 35.06
N LEU A 137 0.89 6.37 34.40
CA LEU A 137 0.27 5.26 33.67
C LEU A 137 -0.52 4.32 34.61
N GLN A 138 -0.01 4.05 35.81
CA GLN A 138 -0.69 3.23 36.83
C GLN A 138 -1.94 3.92 37.38
N ASP A 139 -1.87 5.22 37.66
CA ASP A 139 -3.01 5.99 38.13
C ASP A 139 -4.15 5.97 37.08
N LEU A 140 -3.82 6.13 35.79
CA LEU A 140 -4.81 6.01 34.70
C LEU A 140 -5.36 4.60 34.51
N ASP A 141 -4.55 3.55 34.68
CA ASP A 141 -5.01 2.15 34.61
C ASP A 141 -5.94 1.81 35.79
N SER A 142 -5.72 2.43 36.94
CA SER A 142 -6.59 2.35 38.12
C SER A 142 -7.84 3.23 38.06
N GLY A 143 -8.00 4.02 36.99
CA GLY A 143 -9.15 4.90 36.77
C GLY A 143 -9.08 6.27 37.47
N LYS A 144 -7.92 6.66 37.98
CA LYS A 144 -7.70 8.00 38.54
C LYS A 144 -7.35 9.01 37.45
N GLU A 145 -7.78 10.26 37.64
CA GLU A 145 -7.42 11.36 36.76
C GLU A 145 -6.04 11.92 37.10
N ILE A 146 -5.29 12.30 36.06
CA ILE A 146 -4.01 12.99 36.19
C ILE A 146 -4.22 14.48 35.92
N SER A 147 -3.66 15.34 36.78
CA SER A 147 -3.75 16.80 36.65
C SER A 147 -2.45 17.47 36.16
N ASP A 148 -1.32 16.76 36.20
CA ASP A 148 -0.03 17.32 35.76
C ASP A 148 0.07 17.42 34.24
N LYS A 149 -0.13 18.65 33.73
CA LYS A 149 -0.07 19.00 32.31
C LYS A 149 1.29 18.67 31.65
N THR A 150 2.37 18.68 32.43
CA THR A 150 3.73 18.41 31.93
C THR A 150 3.90 16.93 31.60
N VAL A 151 3.41 16.06 32.50
CA VAL A 151 3.42 14.60 32.35
C VAL A 151 2.49 14.17 31.22
N ILE A 152 1.28 14.73 31.18
CA ILE A 152 0.31 14.49 30.10
C ILE A 152 0.90 14.84 28.73
N GLY A 153 1.54 16.01 28.61
CA GLY A 153 2.20 16.43 27.37
C GLY A 153 3.31 15.50 26.91
N LYS A 154 4.10 14.93 27.84
CA LYS A 154 5.12 13.92 27.52
C LYS A 154 4.49 12.61 27.05
N LEU A 155 3.50 12.09 27.78
CA LEU A 155 2.83 10.84 27.44
C LEU A 155 2.10 10.89 26.09
N LEU A 156 1.51 12.05 25.74
CA LEU A 156 0.92 12.28 24.42
C LEU A 156 1.98 12.28 23.30
N LYS A 157 3.12 12.95 23.49
CA LYS A 157 4.23 12.93 22.51
C LYS A 157 4.79 11.52 22.27
N MET A 158 4.71 10.67 23.29
CA MET A 158 5.14 9.26 23.22
C MET A 158 4.04 8.32 22.68
N ASN A 159 2.88 8.84 22.27
CA ASN A 159 1.71 8.07 21.83
C ASN A 159 1.20 7.04 22.87
N LEU A 160 1.39 7.33 24.15
CA LEU A 160 0.96 6.46 25.27
C LEU A 160 -0.47 6.78 25.74
N LEU A 161 -0.99 7.95 25.37
CA LEU A 161 -2.35 8.41 25.67
C LEU A 161 -3.12 8.74 24.41
N GLU A 162 -4.43 8.52 24.47
CA GLU A 162 -5.42 9.02 23.52
C GLU A 162 -6.23 10.11 24.22
N ALA A 163 -6.17 11.34 23.69
CA ALA A 163 -6.92 12.46 24.21
C ALA A 163 -8.35 12.43 23.64
N HIS A 164 -9.33 12.38 24.53
CA HIS A 164 -10.74 12.54 24.20
C HIS A 164 -11.23 13.88 24.74
N PHE A 165 -11.46 14.81 23.81
CA PHE A 165 -12.03 16.10 24.12
C PHE A 165 -13.56 15.97 24.15
N LYS A 166 -14.15 16.13 25.32
CA LYS A 166 -15.60 16.29 25.44
C LYS A 166 -15.88 17.79 25.58
N SER A 167 -16.53 18.35 24.57
CA SER A 167 -16.99 19.73 24.59
C SER A 167 -18.48 19.75 24.86
N ASP A 168 -18.85 20.26 26.02
CA ASP A 168 -20.24 20.48 26.40
C ASP A 168 -20.62 21.93 26.04
N TYR A 169 -21.70 22.07 25.29
CA TYR A 169 -22.20 23.35 24.79
C TYR A 169 -23.45 23.74 25.58
N PHE A 170 -23.46 24.97 26.06
CA PHE A 170 -24.58 25.58 26.77
C PHE A 170 -25.10 26.76 25.97
N VAL A 171 -26.42 26.90 25.90
CA VAL A 171 -27.08 27.98 25.17
C VAL A 171 -28.05 28.73 26.07
N LYS A 172 -28.15 30.05 25.88
CA LYS A 172 -29.24 30.87 26.44
C LYS A 172 -29.80 31.79 25.38
N ARG A 173 -31.05 32.23 25.56
CA ARG A 173 -31.68 33.25 24.72
C ARG A 173 -31.18 34.64 25.13
N ASN A 174 -30.87 35.49 24.15
CA ASN A 174 -30.48 36.86 24.40
C ASN A 174 -31.66 37.84 24.20
N THR A 175 -31.43 39.13 24.43
CA THR A 175 -32.47 40.18 24.37
C THR A 175 -33.07 40.35 22.96
N LEU A 176 -32.32 40.04 21.91
CA LEU A 176 -32.81 40.05 20.53
C LEU A 176 -33.68 38.81 20.25
N GLY A 177 -33.25 37.64 20.74
CA GLY A 177 -34.01 36.39 20.66
C GLY A 177 -35.38 36.44 21.36
N GLU A 178 -35.50 37.20 22.45
CA GLU A 178 -36.76 37.42 23.17
C GLU A 178 -37.87 37.98 22.26
N LYS A 179 -37.52 38.87 21.33
CA LYS A 179 -38.48 39.49 20.39
C LYS A 179 -39.09 38.50 19.41
N TYR A 180 -38.40 37.39 19.14
CA TYR A 180 -38.81 36.36 18.18
C TYR A 180 -39.28 35.08 18.86
N SER A 181 -39.39 35.08 20.19
CA SER A 181 -39.82 33.93 21.01
C SER A 181 -41.28 33.48 20.79
N LYS A 182 -42.11 34.36 20.22
CA LYS A 182 -43.56 34.13 19.98
C LYS A 182 -43.91 33.71 18.55
N LEU A 183 -42.91 33.36 17.73
CA LEU A 183 -43.18 32.90 16.37
C LEU A 183 -43.87 31.53 16.41
N GLU A 184 -44.96 31.37 15.65
CA GLU A 184 -45.62 30.07 15.50
C GLU A 184 -44.89 29.23 14.46
N VAL A 185 -44.68 27.95 14.77
CA VAL A 185 -44.10 26.99 13.84
C VAL A 185 -45.09 26.71 12.70
N GLN A 186 -44.80 27.21 11.50
CA GLN A 186 -45.49 26.72 10.32
C GLN A 186 -45.05 25.28 10.05
N LYS A 187 -45.99 24.33 10.17
CA LYS A 187 -45.77 22.92 9.82
C LYS A 187 -45.59 22.80 8.30
N THR A 188 -44.34 22.78 7.87
CA THR A 188 -43.98 22.47 6.48
C THR A 188 -43.78 20.96 6.31
N GLN A 189 -44.09 20.44 5.13
CA GLN A 189 -43.80 19.05 4.81
C GLN A 189 -42.50 18.90 4.01
N THR A 190 -41.76 17.82 4.27
CA THR A 190 -40.45 17.56 3.66
C THR A 190 -40.54 16.64 2.44
N TYR A 191 -41.44 15.67 2.46
CA TYR A 191 -41.56 14.65 1.43
C TYR A 191 -42.98 14.58 0.91
N LEU A 192 -43.13 14.34 -0.39
CA LEU A 192 -44.41 14.02 -1.00
C LEU A 192 -44.73 12.54 -0.72
N THR A 193 -45.86 12.26 -0.08
CA THR A 193 -46.29 10.88 0.20
C THR A 193 -47.33 10.38 -0.79
N GLN A 194 -47.46 9.06 -0.90
CA GLN A 194 -48.42 8.42 -1.81
C GLN A 194 -49.88 8.80 -1.50
N ASP A 195 -50.23 8.98 -0.22
CA ASP A 195 -51.59 9.37 0.18
C ASP A 195 -51.90 10.82 -0.16
N MET A 196 -50.90 11.70 -0.15
CA MET A 196 -51.07 13.08 -0.62
C MET A 196 -51.34 13.16 -2.11
N LEU A 197 -50.68 12.30 -2.90
CA LEU A 197 -50.95 12.17 -4.33
C LEU A 197 -52.39 11.69 -4.59
N LYS A 198 -52.85 10.67 -3.87
CA LYS A 198 -54.22 10.15 -3.99
C LYS A 198 -55.29 11.16 -3.60
N THR A 199 -55.05 11.92 -2.53
CA THR A 199 -56.02 12.87 -1.96
C THR A 199 -55.91 14.30 -2.51
N GLN A 200 -54.92 14.56 -3.38
CA GLN A 200 -54.53 15.90 -3.85
C GLN A 200 -54.23 16.91 -2.74
N SER A 201 -53.95 16.45 -1.51
CA SER A 201 -53.71 17.33 -0.37
C SER A 201 -52.38 18.10 -0.48
N TYR A 202 -51.45 17.65 -1.32
CA TYR A 202 -50.19 18.34 -1.62
C TYR A 202 -50.38 19.76 -2.18
N LYS A 203 -51.53 20.09 -2.78
CA LYS A 203 -51.85 21.44 -3.27
C LYS A 203 -52.07 22.47 -2.16
N LYS A 204 -52.34 22.01 -0.93
CA LYS A 204 -52.70 22.85 0.22
C LYS A 204 -51.59 22.93 1.28
N VAL A 205 -50.45 22.28 1.05
CA VAL A 205 -49.36 22.17 2.02
C VAL A 205 -48.12 22.87 1.47
N ASN A 206 -47.44 23.65 2.32
CA ASN A 206 -46.16 24.25 1.97
C ASN A 206 -45.02 23.25 2.16
N PHE A 207 -44.26 23.00 1.10
CA PHE A 207 -43.09 22.14 1.13
C PHE A 207 -41.84 22.93 1.53
N LYS A 208 -40.97 22.31 2.33
CA LYS A 208 -39.66 22.87 2.63
C LYS A 208 -38.82 22.88 1.33
N PRO A 209 -38.24 24.03 0.92
CA PRO A 209 -37.39 24.07 -0.27
C PRO A 209 -36.16 23.18 -0.08
N TYR A 210 -35.84 22.39 -1.11
CA TYR A 210 -34.70 21.49 -1.10
C TYR A 210 -33.42 22.27 -1.40
N ASN A 211 -32.43 22.17 -0.52
CA ASN A 211 -31.14 22.80 -0.73
C ASN A 211 -30.30 21.95 -1.70
N VAL A 212 -30.23 22.36 -2.96
CA VAL A 212 -29.44 21.67 -4.00
C VAL A 212 -27.92 21.87 -3.85
N VAL A 213 -27.49 22.75 -2.95
CA VAL A 213 -26.06 23.07 -2.72
C VAL A 213 -25.49 22.29 -1.54
N SER A 214 -26.33 21.68 -0.70
CA SER A 214 -25.84 20.93 0.46
C SER A 214 -25.05 19.71 0.01
N GLU A 215 -23.85 19.55 0.57
CA GLU A 215 -23.10 18.31 0.45
C GLU A 215 -23.92 17.17 1.08
N VAL A 216 -24.16 16.13 0.29
CA VAL A 216 -24.79 14.90 0.74
C VAL A 216 -23.72 13.86 1.01
N ASP A 217 -24.00 12.95 1.94
CA ASP A 217 -23.09 11.84 2.20
C ASP A 217 -22.83 11.06 0.90
N PRO A 218 -21.57 10.88 0.50
CA PRO A 218 -21.25 10.18 -0.73
C PRO A 218 -21.69 8.72 -0.64
N LEU A 219 -22.38 8.23 -1.67
CA LEU A 219 -22.75 6.83 -1.79
C LEU A 219 -21.55 6.02 -2.29
N PHE A 220 -20.98 5.21 -1.40
CA PHE A 220 -19.88 4.30 -1.75
C PHE A 220 -20.39 2.97 -2.31
N LEU A 221 -20.47 2.88 -3.63
CA LEU A 221 -20.78 1.63 -4.32
C LEU A 221 -19.59 0.64 -4.26
N GLY A 222 -19.87 -0.65 -4.44
CA GLY A 222 -18.83 -1.65 -4.62
C GLY A 222 -17.97 -1.34 -5.85
N LYS A 223 -16.65 -1.29 -5.67
CA LYS A 223 -15.69 -0.99 -6.73
C LYS A 223 -14.63 -2.10 -6.78
N TYR A 224 -14.15 -2.41 -7.99
CA TYR A 224 -12.93 -3.19 -8.16
C TYR A 224 -11.74 -2.43 -7.60
N GLN A 225 -10.78 -3.16 -7.06
CA GLN A 225 -9.51 -2.57 -6.65
C GLN A 225 -8.83 -1.95 -7.91
N PRO A 226 -8.38 -0.68 -7.87
CA PRO A 226 -7.95 0.03 -9.08
C PRO A 226 -6.81 -0.64 -9.86
N TYR A 227 -5.86 -1.23 -9.14
CA TYR A 227 -4.73 -1.94 -9.72
C TYR A 227 -5.15 -3.28 -10.35
N LEU A 228 -6.03 -4.07 -9.72
CA LEU A 228 -6.62 -5.27 -10.32
C LEU A 228 -7.38 -4.94 -11.61
N ARG A 229 -8.17 -3.87 -11.60
CA ARG A 229 -8.88 -3.40 -12.79
C ARG A 229 -7.91 -3.04 -13.93
N PHE A 230 -6.79 -2.39 -13.59
CA PHE A 230 -5.74 -2.12 -14.56
C PHE A 230 -5.13 -3.40 -15.14
N LEU A 231 -4.82 -4.40 -14.30
CA LEU A 231 -4.33 -5.70 -14.76
C LEU A 231 -5.33 -6.40 -15.69
N ASP A 232 -6.62 -6.38 -15.36
CA ASP A 232 -7.68 -6.95 -16.21
C ASP A 232 -7.76 -6.28 -17.58
N LEU A 233 -7.62 -4.96 -17.65
CA LEU A 233 -7.60 -4.23 -18.91
C LEU A 233 -6.36 -4.59 -19.76
N VAL A 234 -5.19 -4.70 -19.14
CA VAL A 234 -3.96 -5.14 -19.83
C VAL A 234 -4.12 -6.58 -20.34
N LYS A 235 -4.68 -7.46 -19.50
CA LYS A 235 -5.01 -8.85 -19.87
C LYS A 235 -5.91 -8.91 -21.10
N GLN A 236 -7.01 -8.15 -21.09
CA GLN A 236 -7.95 -8.11 -22.20
C GLN A 236 -7.30 -7.65 -23.51
N LYS A 237 -6.46 -6.61 -23.46
CA LYS A 237 -5.72 -6.13 -24.63
C LYS A 237 -4.75 -7.20 -25.16
N LEU A 238 -3.98 -7.87 -24.30
CA LEU A 238 -3.07 -8.95 -24.72
C LEU A 238 -3.82 -10.12 -25.35
N VAL A 239 -4.91 -10.59 -24.72
CA VAL A 239 -5.77 -11.62 -25.29
C VAL A 239 -6.34 -11.18 -26.65
N GLY A 240 -6.76 -9.92 -26.77
CA GLY A 240 -7.20 -9.33 -28.04
C GLY A 240 -6.12 -9.30 -29.12
N MET A 241 -4.84 -9.26 -28.74
CA MET A 241 -3.68 -9.35 -29.63
C MET A 241 -3.27 -10.80 -29.97
N GLY A 242 -4.05 -11.79 -29.50
CA GLY A 242 -3.82 -13.22 -29.74
C GLY A 242 -2.81 -13.86 -28.80
N PHE A 243 -2.58 -13.25 -27.62
CA PHE A 243 -1.74 -13.84 -26.57
C PHE A 243 -2.52 -14.83 -25.70
N GLU A 244 -1.88 -15.96 -25.39
CA GLU A 244 -2.39 -16.97 -24.47
C GLU A 244 -1.72 -16.85 -23.10
N GLU A 245 -2.50 -16.91 -22.03
CA GLU A 245 -2.00 -16.76 -20.67
C GLU A 245 -1.30 -18.06 -20.21
N MET A 246 -0.09 -17.94 -19.67
CA MET A 246 0.68 -19.07 -19.14
C MET A 246 0.30 -19.36 -17.69
N PRO A 247 0.39 -20.63 -17.26
CA PRO A 247 0.30 -20.96 -15.84
C PRO A 247 1.50 -20.38 -15.07
N THR A 248 1.24 -19.92 -13.86
CA THR A 248 2.25 -19.32 -12.96
C THR A 248 2.28 -20.02 -11.62
N ASP A 249 3.47 -20.18 -11.06
CA ASP A 249 3.72 -20.74 -9.73
C ASP A 249 4.48 -19.74 -8.87
N LEU A 250 4.26 -19.71 -7.55
CA LEU A 250 5.01 -18.80 -6.68
C LEU A 250 6.41 -19.31 -6.35
N ILE A 251 6.57 -20.63 -6.34
CA ILE A 251 7.81 -21.33 -5.99
C ILE A 251 8.27 -22.15 -7.19
N THR A 252 9.56 -22.08 -7.47
CA THR A 252 10.22 -22.84 -8.54
C THR A 252 11.56 -23.40 -8.06
N THR A 253 12.13 -24.32 -8.82
CA THR A 253 13.53 -24.72 -8.67
C THR A 253 14.47 -23.69 -9.32
N GLU A 254 15.69 -23.55 -8.80
CA GLU A 254 16.76 -22.79 -9.45
C GLU A 254 17.02 -23.28 -10.89
N PHE A 255 16.75 -24.57 -11.14
CA PHE A 255 16.79 -25.14 -12.48
C PHE A 255 15.94 -24.36 -13.48
N TYR A 256 14.64 -24.19 -13.21
CA TYR A 256 13.75 -23.48 -14.12
C TYR A 256 13.92 -21.96 -14.06
N ASN A 257 14.26 -21.40 -12.89
CA ASN A 257 14.42 -19.96 -12.77
C ASN A 257 15.68 -19.46 -13.49
N PHE A 258 16.79 -20.22 -13.42
CA PHE A 258 18.10 -19.73 -13.87
C PHE A 258 18.82 -20.66 -14.83
N ASP A 259 18.88 -21.97 -14.56
CA ASP A 259 19.70 -22.88 -15.36
C ASP A 259 19.13 -23.08 -16.77
N VAL A 260 17.81 -23.29 -16.89
CA VAL A 260 17.14 -23.47 -18.18
C VAL A 260 17.25 -22.21 -19.06
N PRO A 261 17.01 -20.98 -18.54
CA PRO A 261 17.34 -19.75 -19.26
C PRO A 261 18.83 -19.56 -19.60
N PHE A 262 19.73 -20.47 -19.23
CA PHE A 262 21.16 -20.36 -19.52
C PHE A 262 21.92 -19.29 -18.72
N GLN A 263 21.39 -18.86 -17.57
CA GLN A 263 22.16 -18.03 -16.64
C GLN A 263 23.13 -18.91 -15.84
N PRO A 264 24.42 -18.56 -15.65
CA PRO A 264 25.37 -19.47 -15.00
C PRO A 264 25.17 -19.58 -13.47
N GLN A 265 25.60 -20.68 -12.86
CA GLN A 265 25.42 -20.95 -11.41
C GLN A 265 26.22 -20.04 -10.49
N ASN A 266 27.30 -19.42 -10.97
CA ASN A 266 28.11 -18.46 -10.22
C ASN A 266 27.65 -17.00 -10.45
N HIS A 267 26.50 -16.78 -11.07
CA HIS A 267 26.01 -15.43 -11.38
C HIS A 267 25.64 -14.67 -10.09
N PRO A 268 26.01 -13.37 -9.95
CA PRO A 268 25.71 -12.56 -8.76
C PRO A 268 24.22 -12.53 -8.38
N ALA A 269 23.33 -12.46 -9.37
CA ALA A 269 21.88 -12.49 -9.15
C ALA A 269 21.35 -13.74 -8.41
N ARG A 270 22.12 -14.84 -8.34
CA ARG A 270 21.75 -16.05 -7.58
C ARG A 270 22.15 -15.99 -6.10
N THR A 271 22.83 -14.92 -5.68
CA THR A 271 23.29 -14.77 -4.31
C THR A 271 22.17 -14.28 -3.39
N TRP A 272 22.37 -14.39 -2.08
CA TRP A 272 21.39 -14.03 -1.06
C TRP A 272 21.00 -12.54 -1.08
N SER A 273 21.82 -11.67 -1.70
CA SER A 273 21.52 -10.25 -1.87
C SER A 273 20.52 -9.95 -2.96
N ASP A 274 20.23 -10.92 -3.85
CA ASP A 274 19.42 -10.71 -5.05
C ASP A 274 18.28 -11.74 -5.19
N THR A 275 18.38 -12.88 -4.50
CA THR A 275 17.39 -13.96 -4.58
C THR A 275 17.09 -14.56 -3.21
N TYR A 276 15.80 -14.80 -2.94
CA TYR A 276 15.35 -15.54 -1.77
C TYR A 276 15.55 -17.05 -1.94
N SER A 277 15.84 -17.74 -0.84
CA SER A 277 15.87 -19.20 -0.79
C SER A 277 14.85 -19.74 0.20
N LEU A 278 14.27 -20.90 -0.10
CA LEU A 278 13.35 -21.55 0.82
C LEU A 278 14.09 -22.31 1.91
N LYS A 279 13.70 -22.03 3.16
CA LYS A 279 14.22 -22.77 4.32
C LYS A 279 13.64 -24.19 4.39
N ARG A 280 12.33 -24.35 4.13
CA ARG A 280 11.60 -25.63 4.16
C ARG A 280 10.36 -25.58 3.26
N PRO A 281 10.17 -26.56 2.34
CA PRO A 281 11.18 -27.49 1.84
C PRO A 281 12.29 -26.72 1.10
N SER A 282 13.55 -27.17 1.22
CA SER A 282 14.69 -26.48 0.60
C SER A 282 15.06 -27.03 -0.79
N LEU A 283 14.66 -28.27 -1.08
CA LEU A 283 14.96 -28.98 -2.33
C LEU A 283 13.66 -29.42 -2.98
N GLY A 284 13.65 -29.42 -4.31
CA GLY A 284 12.54 -29.88 -5.14
C GLY A 284 13.04 -30.84 -6.22
N ASP A 285 12.08 -31.49 -6.87
CA ASP A 285 12.37 -32.47 -7.90
C ASP A 285 12.76 -31.78 -9.21
N LEU A 286 13.78 -32.33 -9.87
CA LEU A 286 14.14 -31.94 -11.22
C LEU A 286 13.23 -32.64 -12.24
N PRO A 287 13.07 -32.06 -13.45
CA PRO A 287 12.33 -32.72 -14.52
C PRO A 287 13.09 -33.94 -15.06
N ASN A 288 12.65 -34.48 -16.21
CA ASN A 288 13.31 -35.60 -16.87
C ASN A 288 14.84 -35.39 -16.96
N LYS A 289 15.61 -36.41 -16.56
CA LYS A 289 17.07 -36.47 -16.65
C LYS A 289 17.62 -36.09 -18.03
N ASP A 290 16.91 -36.40 -19.11
CA ASP A 290 17.31 -36.01 -20.47
C ASP A 290 17.40 -34.49 -20.62
N LEU A 291 16.42 -33.75 -20.09
CA LEU A 291 16.42 -32.29 -20.11
C LEU A 291 17.54 -31.74 -19.22
N VAL A 292 17.68 -32.28 -18.01
CA VAL A 292 18.75 -31.88 -17.07
C VAL A 292 20.13 -32.07 -17.71
N ASN A 293 20.36 -33.20 -18.36
CA ASN A 293 21.63 -33.50 -19.05
C ASN A 293 21.89 -32.57 -20.23
N LYS A 294 20.86 -32.22 -21.02
CA LYS A 294 20.99 -31.25 -22.12
C LYS A 294 21.36 -29.86 -21.60
N VAL A 295 20.69 -29.39 -20.55
CA VAL A 295 20.99 -28.10 -19.92
C VAL A 295 22.40 -28.12 -19.33
N LYS A 296 22.76 -29.17 -18.58
CA LYS A 296 24.13 -29.37 -18.08
C LYS A 296 25.16 -29.28 -19.22
N ALA A 297 24.98 -30.02 -20.30
CA ALA A 297 25.90 -30.00 -21.44
C ALA A 297 26.00 -28.61 -22.08
N ALA A 298 24.88 -27.89 -22.22
CA ALA A 298 24.88 -26.51 -22.71
C ALA A 298 25.72 -25.59 -21.81
N HIS A 299 25.58 -25.70 -20.48
CA HIS A 299 26.36 -24.91 -19.52
C HIS A 299 27.85 -25.25 -19.52
N GLU A 300 28.22 -26.53 -19.55
CA GLU A 300 29.62 -26.94 -19.40
C GLU A 300 30.42 -26.75 -20.70
N SER A 301 29.87 -27.19 -21.84
CA SER A 301 30.58 -27.26 -23.12
C SER A 301 29.89 -26.55 -24.28
N GLY A 302 28.68 -26.02 -24.07
CA GLY A 302 27.84 -25.46 -25.13
C GLY A 302 26.91 -26.49 -25.78
N GLY A 303 27.06 -27.78 -25.47
CA GLY A 303 26.21 -28.83 -26.00
C GLY A 303 26.19 -28.86 -27.53
N ASN A 304 25.00 -28.94 -28.11
CA ASN A 304 24.80 -29.02 -29.57
C ASN A 304 24.44 -27.68 -30.23
N THR A 305 24.56 -26.56 -29.51
CA THR A 305 24.03 -25.26 -29.96
C THR A 305 25.02 -24.42 -30.77
N GLY A 306 26.26 -24.91 -30.92
CA GLY A 306 27.37 -24.17 -31.51
C GLY A 306 28.03 -23.16 -30.56
N SER A 307 27.56 -23.07 -29.31
CA SER A 307 28.19 -22.27 -28.25
C SER A 307 29.42 -22.95 -27.66
N LYS A 308 30.23 -22.19 -26.91
CA LYS A 308 31.36 -22.73 -26.11
C LYS A 308 30.96 -23.08 -24.67
N GLY A 309 29.71 -22.80 -24.29
CA GLY A 309 29.25 -22.89 -22.90
C GLY A 309 29.93 -21.88 -21.98
N TRP A 310 29.67 -22.02 -20.69
CA TRP A 310 30.27 -21.21 -19.62
C TRP A 310 31.58 -21.81 -19.07
N LYS A 311 31.91 -23.06 -19.43
CA LYS A 311 33.17 -23.73 -19.06
C LYS A 311 33.40 -23.84 -17.54
N TYR A 312 32.36 -24.20 -16.80
CA TYR A 312 32.45 -24.56 -15.38
C TYR A 312 31.83 -25.95 -15.15
N ASN A 313 31.98 -26.50 -13.95
CA ASN A 313 31.34 -27.76 -13.56
C ASN A 313 29.94 -27.48 -13.01
N TRP A 314 28.90 -27.94 -13.71
CA TRP A 314 27.51 -27.69 -13.35
C TRP A 314 27.06 -28.65 -12.24
N GLN A 315 26.43 -28.09 -11.19
CA GLN A 315 26.04 -28.85 -10.00
C GLN A 315 24.54 -29.05 -9.91
N GLU A 316 24.10 -30.31 -9.86
CA GLU A 316 22.69 -30.69 -9.74
C GLU A 316 22.08 -30.27 -8.40
N SER A 317 22.87 -30.29 -7.34
CA SER A 317 22.44 -29.90 -5.99
C SER A 317 22.04 -28.42 -5.89
N ILE A 318 22.60 -27.55 -6.75
CA ILE A 318 22.21 -26.15 -6.84
C ILE A 318 20.88 -26.04 -7.59
N ALA A 319 20.75 -26.72 -8.71
CA ALA A 319 19.56 -26.73 -9.54
C ALA A 319 18.30 -27.21 -8.80
N GLN A 320 18.45 -28.15 -7.86
CA GLN A 320 17.37 -28.68 -7.01
C GLN A 320 16.83 -27.69 -5.98
N LYS A 321 17.56 -26.61 -5.67
CA LYS A 321 17.14 -25.67 -4.62
C LYS A 321 15.83 -25.00 -5.00
N LEU A 322 14.90 -24.95 -4.03
CA LEU A 322 13.65 -24.25 -4.19
C LEU A 322 13.80 -22.77 -3.80
N MET A 323 13.15 -21.92 -4.58
CA MET A 323 13.12 -20.48 -4.38
C MET A 323 11.76 -19.89 -4.76
N PRO A 324 11.34 -18.78 -4.13
CA PRO A 324 10.33 -17.92 -4.72
C PRO A 324 10.80 -17.42 -6.09
N VAL A 325 9.89 -17.32 -7.06
CA VAL A 325 10.25 -16.92 -8.43
C VAL A 325 10.85 -15.51 -8.45
N ALA A 326 12.02 -15.35 -9.07
CA ALA A 326 12.72 -14.05 -9.14
C ALA A 326 12.36 -13.23 -10.38
N HIS A 327 11.93 -13.90 -11.46
CA HIS A 327 11.46 -13.29 -12.71
C HIS A 327 10.55 -14.25 -13.49
N GLY A 328 9.65 -13.70 -14.31
CA GLY A 328 8.63 -14.47 -15.05
C GLY A 328 9.19 -15.47 -16.07
N THR A 329 10.46 -15.34 -16.46
CA THR A 329 11.11 -16.21 -17.45
C THR A 329 11.17 -17.66 -17.01
N ALA A 330 11.07 -17.92 -15.70
CA ALA A 330 10.88 -19.25 -15.15
C ALA A 330 9.64 -19.95 -15.74
N PHE A 331 8.54 -19.22 -15.94
CA PHE A 331 7.30 -19.76 -16.52
C PHE A 331 7.45 -20.01 -18.01
N SER A 332 8.11 -19.10 -18.72
CA SER A 332 8.47 -19.30 -20.13
C SER A 332 9.32 -20.56 -20.31
N ALA A 333 10.34 -20.74 -19.48
CA ALA A 333 11.19 -21.92 -19.47
C ALA A 333 10.40 -23.21 -19.18
N ARG A 334 9.52 -23.16 -18.17
CA ARG A 334 8.69 -24.32 -17.79
C ARG A 334 7.73 -24.71 -18.91
N LEU A 335 7.00 -23.75 -19.49
CA LEU A 335 6.04 -23.99 -20.56
C LEU A 335 6.75 -24.52 -21.82
N LEU A 336 7.84 -23.87 -22.25
CA LEU A 336 8.61 -24.32 -23.42
C LEU A 336 9.16 -25.75 -23.23
N SER A 337 9.53 -26.13 -22.00
CA SER A 337 10.01 -27.48 -21.70
C SER A 337 8.95 -28.58 -21.81
N GLN A 338 7.66 -28.21 -21.73
CA GLN A 338 6.53 -29.14 -21.89
C GLN A 338 6.14 -29.34 -23.36
N GLY A 339 6.69 -28.53 -24.26
CA GLY A 339 6.34 -28.50 -25.68
C GLY A 339 5.20 -27.53 -25.94
N VAL A 340 5.37 -26.70 -26.98
CA VAL A 340 4.38 -25.73 -27.43
C VAL A 340 4.29 -25.75 -28.95
N ASP A 341 3.09 -25.49 -29.47
CA ASP A 341 2.89 -25.30 -30.90
C ASP A 341 3.57 -24.01 -31.38
N SER A 342 3.92 -23.98 -32.67
CA SER A 342 4.46 -22.79 -33.34
C SER A 342 3.71 -22.51 -34.65
N PRO A 343 3.35 -21.24 -34.95
CA PRO A 343 3.62 -20.02 -34.18
C PRO A 343 2.62 -19.80 -33.05
N LYS A 344 3.10 -19.31 -31.91
CA LYS A 344 2.28 -18.97 -30.73
C LYS A 344 2.82 -17.75 -29.99
N ARG A 345 1.94 -17.13 -29.19
CA ARG A 345 2.23 -15.95 -28.37
C ARG A 345 1.72 -16.19 -26.96
N TYR A 346 2.58 -16.01 -25.98
CA TYR A 346 2.24 -16.27 -24.58
C TYR A 346 2.57 -15.07 -23.70
N PHE A 347 1.81 -14.92 -22.60
CA PHE A 347 2.06 -13.91 -21.57
C PHE A 347 1.72 -14.44 -20.18
N ALA A 348 2.27 -13.82 -19.15
CA ALA A 348 1.89 -14.08 -17.76
C ALA A 348 2.01 -12.83 -16.89
N PHE A 349 1.09 -12.69 -15.95
CA PHE A 349 1.28 -11.83 -14.78
C PHE A 349 1.96 -12.65 -13.69
N SER A 350 3.19 -12.27 -13.38
CA SER A 350 4.09 -13.00 -12.50
C SER A 350 4.28 -12.22 -11.21
N ARG A 351 3.84 -12.75 -10.07
CA ARG A 351 4.30 -12.24 -8.76
C ARG A 351 5.74 -12.71 -8.56
N VAL A 352 6.67 -11.77 -8.47
CA VAL A 352 8.11 -12.05 -8.33
C VAL A 352 8.64 -11.49 -7.02
N TYR A 353 9.70 -12.10 -6.52
CA TYR A 353 10.26 -11.81 -5.21
C TYR A 353 11.75 -11.47 -5.32
N ARG A 354 12.15 -10.32 -4.76
CA ARG A 354 13.54 -9.87 -4.71
C ARG A 354 13.84 -9.26 -3.34
N PRO A 355 15.01 -9.50 -2.74
CA PRO A 355 15.42 -8.89 -1.47
C PRO A 355 15.84 -7.42 -1.64
N ASP A 356 14.98 -6.63 -2.29
CA ASP A 356 15.16 -5.20 -2.48
C ASP A 356 14.78 -4.41 -1.23
N VAL A 357 15.41 -3.24 -1.05
CA VAL A 357 15.06 -2.32 0.03
C VAL A 357 13.72 -1.67 -0.28
N ILE A 358 12.75 -1.83 0.63
CA ILE A 358 11.41 -1.27 0.47
C ILE A 358 11.48 0.26 0.52
N ASP A 359 11.08 0.90 -0.57
CA ASP A 359 10.97 2.36 -0.69
C ASP A 359 9.72 2.74 -1.50
N ALA A 360 9.61 4.00 -1.95
CA ALA A 360 8.44 4.47 -2.72
C ALA A 360 8.37 3.89 -4.15
N THR A 361 9.46 3.28 -4.63
CA THR A 361 9.65 2.78 -5.99
C THR A 361 9.95 1.28 -6.07
N HIS A 362 10.33 0.65 -4.94
CA HIS A 362 10.73 -0.75 -4.84
C HIS A 362 9.96 -1.46 -3.72
N LEU A 363 9.51 -2.68 -4.04
CA LEU A 363 8.94 -3.64 -3.10
C LEU A 363 9.73 -4.94 -3.20
N SER A 364 9.79 -5.68 -2.08
CA SER A 364 10.36 -7.02 -2.08
C SER A 364 9.54 -8.04 -2.87
N GLU A 365 8.29 -7.71 -3.15
CA GLU A 365 7.40 -8.46 -4.03
C GLU A 365 6.64 -7.49 -4.93
N PHE A 366 6.67 -7.76 -6.23
CA PHE A 366 6.02 -6.94 -7.24
C PHE A 366 5.50 -7.82 -8.36
N ASN A 367 4.62 -7.28 -9.21
CA ASN A 367 4.18 -8.00 -10.39
C ASN A 367 5.02 -7.63 -11.60
N GLN A 368 5.36 -8.64 -12.39
CA GLN A 368 6.01 -8.53 -13.68
C GLN A 368 5.06 -9.06 -14.75
N LEU A 369 4.87 -8.30 -15.82
CA LEU A 369 4.21 -8.77 -17.03
C LEU A 369 5.29 -9.29 -17.96
N GLU A 370 5.26 -10.58 -18.26
CA GLU A 370 6.21 -11.20 -19.16
C GLU A 370 5.48 -11.85 -20.33
N GLY A 371 6.14 -11.93 -21.48
CA GLY A 371 5.64 -12.70 -22.59
C GLY A 371 6.71 -13.04 -23.62
N PHE A 372 6.36 -13.97 -24.50
CA PHE A 372 7.18 -14.34 -25.64
C PHE A 372 6.34 -14.69 -26.87
N VAL A 373 6.95 -14.56 -28.05
CA VAL A 373 6.40 -14.99 -29.33
C VAL A 373 7.41 -15.93 -29.96
N LEU A 374 6.96 -17.12 -30.36
CA LEU A 374 7.76 -18.08 -31.13
C LEU A 374 7.25 -18.24 -32.56
N GLY A 375 8.19 -18.41 -33.49
CA GLY A 375 7.89 -18.57 -34.91
C GLY A 375 9.13 -18.50 -35.78
N LYS A 376 9.08 -19.16 -36.94
CA LYS A 376 10.19 -19.26 -37.91
C LYS A 376 10.69 -17.92 -38.44
N ASP A 377 9.78 -17.00 -38.75
CA ASP A 377 10.10 -15.72 -39.40
C ASP A 377 10.26 -14.55 -38.41
N ILE A 378 10.37 -14.85 -37.11
CA ILE A 378 10.54 -13.82 -36.09
C ILE A 378 11.96 -13.22 -36.16
N SER A 379 12.05 -11.92 -35.87
CA SER A 379 13.29 -11.17 -35.89
C SER A 379 13.29 -10.09 -34.82
N PHE A 380 14.44 -9.49 -34.57
CA PHE A 380 14.55 -8.40 -33.59
C PHE A 380 13.67 -7.19 -33.95
N LYS A 381 13.42 -6.94 -35.24
CA LYS A 381 12.50 -5.89 -35.70
C LYS A 381 11.06 -6.13 -35.23
N HIS A 382 10.62 -7.38 -35.22
CA HIS A 382 9.29 -7.75 -34.73
C HIS A 382 9.16 -7.48 -33.23
N LEU A 383 10.22 -7.74 -32.45
CA LEU A 383 10.26 -7.42 -31.02
C LEU A 383 10.15 -5.90 -30.78
N LEU A 384 10.97 -5.10 -31.46
CA LEU A 384 10.91 -3.64 -31.31
C LEU A 384 9.56 -3.07 -31.74
N GLY A 385 8.95 -3.62 -32.80
CA GLY A 385 7.60 -3.26 -33.23
C GLY A 385 6.54 -3.57 -32.17
N LEU A 386 6.57 -4.77 -31.59
CA LEU A 386 5.66 -5.18 -30.53
C LEU A 386 5.79 -4.28 -29.28
N LEU A 387 7.02 -4.03 -28.82
CA LEU A 387 7.28 -3.16 -27.67
C LEU A 387 6.86 -1.71 -27.92
N SER A 388 7.06 -1.22 -29.15
CA SER A 388 6.60 0.11 -29.55
C SER A 388 5.07 0.22 -29.50
N GLN A 389 4.37 -0.84 -29.91
CA GLN A 389 2.91 -0.91 -29.79
C GLN A 389 2.48 -0.95 -28.33
N PHE A 390 3.15 -1.74 -27.49
CA PHE A 390 2.88 -1.80 -26.05
C PHE A 390 3.06 -0.46 -25.35
N ALA A 391 4.16 0.26 -25.62
CA ALA A 391 4.38 1.56 -25.00
C ALA A 391 3.30 2.59 -25.40
N LYS A 392 2.84 2.57 -26.65
CA LYS A 392 1.77 3.46 -27.12
C LYS A 392 0.41 3.07 -26.54
N GLU A 393 0.06 1.79 -26.54
CA GLU A 393 -1.26 1.31 -26.13
C GLU A 393 -1.44 1.18 -24.61
N PHE A 394 -0.37 0.94 -23.85
CA PHE A 394 -0.44 0.72 -22.41
C PHE A 394 0.14 1.86 -21.57
N ALA A 395 1.15 2.57 -22.08
CA ALA A 395 1.75 3.69 -21.36
C ALA A 395 1.26 5.05 -21.87
N GLY A 396 0.50 5.10 -22.97
CA GLY A 396 0.12 6.36 -23.62
C GLY A 396 1.34 7.20 -24.03
N ALA A 397 2.51 6.58 -24.17
CA ALA A 397 3.77 7.28 -24.37
C ALA A 397 3.94 7.64 -25.85
N GLU A 398 4.13 8.93 -26.13
CA GLU A 398 4.42 9.42 -27.49
C GLU A 398 5.90 9.21 -27.85
N GLU A 399 6.79 9.30 -26.85
CA GLU A 399 8.23 9.17 -27.00
C GLU A 399 8.74 7.88 -26.33
N ILE A 400 9.39 7.03 -27.13
CA ILE A 400 10.04 5.79 -26.69
C ILE A 400 11.50 5.74 -27.14
N MET A 401 12.32 5.05 -26.37
CA MET A 401 13.73 4.83 -26.66
C MET A 401 14.11 3.39 -26.33
N PHE A 402 14.92 2.78 -27.20
CA PHE A 402 15.52 1.47 -26.97
C PHE A 402 17.01 1.64 -26.68
N THR A 403 17.47 1.03 -25.59
CA THR A 403 18.89 1.01 -25.23
C THR A 403 19.43 -0.42 -25.27
N PRO A 404 20.62 -0.67 -25.83
CA PRO A 404 21.27 -1.97 -25.72
C PRO A 404 21.51 -2.32 -24.25
N CYS A 405 21.25 -3.56 -23.87
CA CYS A 405 21.48 -4.06 -22.53
C CYS A 405 22.01 -5.49 -22.57
N TYR A 406 22.28 -6.07 -21.41
CA TYR A 406 22.75 -7.45 -21.29
C TYR A 406 21.80 -8.24 -20.38
N TYR A 407 21.26 -9.33 -20.91
CA TYR A 407 20.62 -10.38 -20.12
C TYR A 407 21.27 -11.72 -20.47
N PRO A 408 21.56 -12.59 -19.50
CA PRO A 408 22.25 -13.87 -19.76
C PRO A 408 21.51 -14.79 -20.75
N PHE A 409 20.18 -14.65 -20.82
CA PHE A 409 19.30 -15.53 -21.56
C PHE A 409 18.84 -14.98 -22.92
N THR A 410 19.24 -13.76 -23.31
CA THR A 410 18.89 -13.17 -24.60
C THR A 410 20.08 -12.58 -25.37
N GLU A 411 20.06 -12.72 -26.69
CA GLU A 411 21.02 -12.13 -27.62
C GLU A 411 20.38 -11.94 -29.02
N PRO A 412 20.21 -10.71 -29.53
CA PRO A 412 20.48 -9.42 -28.89
C PRO A 412 19.44 -9.07 -27.81
N SER A 413 19.81 -8.12 -26.95
CA SER A 413 18.99 -7.61 -25.84
C SER A 413 18.79 -6.10 -25.92
N ALA A 414 17.61 -5.60 -25.56
CA ALA A 414 17.30 -4.18 -25.47
C ALA A 414 16.35 -3.86 -24.30
N SER A 415 16.56 -2.72 -23.65
CA SER A 415 15.65 -2.17 -22.66
C SER A 415 14.76 -1.10 -23.29
N LEU A 416 13.48 -1.10 -22.94
CA LEU A 416 12.47 -0.15 -23.37
C LEU A 416 12.34 0.97 -22.34
N HIS A 417 12.55 2.21 -22.80
CA HIS A 417 12.30 3.41 -22.03
C HIS A 417 11.15 4.20 -22.65
N ALA A 418 10.31 4.79 -21.79
CA ALA A 418 9.24 5.70 -22.19
C ALA A 418 9.33 7.00 -21.39
N LYS A 419 8.97 8.11 -22.03
CA LYS A 419 9.02 9.43 -21.40
C LYS A 419 7.71 9.75 -20.68
N HIS A 420 7.78 9.86 -19.36
CA HIS A 420 6.68 10.31 -18.52
C HIS A 420 6.62 11.85 -18.48
N PRO A 421 5.43 12.48 -18.59
CA PRO A 421 5.28 13.94 -18.53
C PRO A 421 5.90 14.62 -17.29
N LYS A 422 5.68 14.04 -16.10
CA LYS A 422 6.25 14.51 -14.82
C LYS A 422 7.63 13.90 -14.46
N LEU A 423 7.87 12.60 -14.70
CA LEU A 423 9.06 11.89 -14.20
C LEU A 423 10.24 11.84 -15.20
N GLY A 424 10.04 12.24 -16.45
CA GLY A 424 11.07 12.12 -17.49
C GLY A 424 11.21 10.69 -18.02
N TRP A 425 12.41 10.28 -18.45
CA TRP A 425 12.64 8.94 -19.00
C TRP A 425 12.56 7.86 -17.91
N VAL A 426 11.63 6.92 -18.07
CA VAL A 426 11.42 5.78 -17.16
C VAL A 426 11.67 4.48 -17.92
N GLU A 427 12.41 3.56 -17.31
CA GLU A 427 12.57 2.20 -17.82
C GLU A 427 11.30 1.39 -17.57
N LEU A 428 10.69 0.89 -18.65
CA LEU A 428 9.49 0.05 -18.60
C LEU A 428 9.84 -1.43 -18.47
N GLY A 429 10.91 -1.89 -19.11
CA GLY A 429 11.26 -3.30 -19.08
C GLY A 429 12.32 -3.74 -20.07
N GLY A 430 12.83 -4.94 -19.83
CA GLY A 430 13.83 -5.61 -20.65
C GLY A 430 13.22 -6.48 -21.74
N SER A 431 13.98 -6.71 -22.80
CA SER A 431 13.57 -7.55 -23.91
C SER A 431 14.75 -8.15 -24.67
N GLY A 432 14.51 -9.19 -25.45
CA GLY A 432 15.51 -9.74 -26.35
C GLY A 432 15.05 -10.98 -27.10
N ILE A 433 15.98 -11.59 -27.85
CA ILE A 433 15.77 -12.90 -28.49
C ILE A 433 16.39 -13.96 -27.60
N PHE A 434 15.64 -15.00 -27.21
CA PHE A 434 16.22 -16.07 -26.41
C PHE A 434 17.38 -16.74 -27.14
N ARG A 435 18.43 -17.01 -26.35
CA ARG A 435 19.64 -17.64 -26.84
C ARG A 435 19.41 -19.09 -27.28
N PRO A 436 20.14 -19.59 -28.30
CA PRO A 436 20.08 -21.01 -28.69
C PRO A 436 20.38 -21.98 -27.54
N GLU A 437 21.29 -21.61 -26.63
CA GLU A 437 21.62 -22.41 -25.44
C GLU A 437 20.43 -22.59 -24.48
N PHE A 438 19.44 -21.71 -24.55
CA PHE A 438 18.17 -21.86 -23.86
C PHE A 438 17.21 -22.67 -24.73
N THR A 439 16.85 -22.21 -25.94
CA THR A 439 15.75 -22.80 -26.72
C THR A 439 16.06 -24.19 -27.28
N GLU A 440 17.29 -24.45 -27.74
CA GLU A 440 17.62 -25.73 -28.37
C GLU A 440 17.71 -26.88 -27.37
N THR A 441 18.03 -26.60 -26.11
CA THR A 441 18.00 -27.61 -25.03
C THR A 441 16.58 -28.13 -24.81
N LEU A 442 15.57 -27.30 -25.11
CA LEU A 442 14.14 -27.62 -25.08
C LEU A 442 13.64 -28.22 -26.40
N GLY A 443 14.51 -28.39 -27.40
CA GLY A 443 14.15 -28.91 -28.72
C GLY A 443 13.59 -27.85 -29.67
N ILE A 444 13.68 -26.56 -29.32
CA ILE A 444 13.12 -25.45 -30.10
C ILE A 444 14.24 -24.79 -30.92
N LYS A 445 14.18 -24.97 -32.24
CA LYS A 445 15.12 -24.37 -33.21
C LYS A 445 14.63 -23.04 -33.78
N GLU A 446 13.37 -22.72 -33.55
CA GLU A 446 12.78 -21.46 -34.01
C GLU A 446 13.18 -20.30 -33.10
N ARG A 447 13.10 -19.08 -33.62
CA ARG A 447 13.40 -17.89 -32.82
C ARG A 447 12.26 -17.60 -31.86
N VAL A 448 12.64 -17.21 -30.65
CA VAL A 448 11.72 -16.77 -29.62
C VAL A 448 12.10 -15.36 -29.19
N ILE A 449 11.23 -14.39 -29.45
CA ILE A 449 11.38 -13.03 -28.91
C ILE A 449 10.63 -12.95 -27.59
N ALA A 450 11.20 -12.29 -26.59
CA ALA A 450 10.61 -12.17 -25.26
C ALA A 450 10.79 -10.77 -24.68
N TRP A 451 9.94 -10.42 -23.72
CA TRP A 451 9.96 -9.16 -22.98
C TRP A 451 9.46 -9.36 -21.56
N GLY A 452 9.95 -8.54 -20.65
CA GLY A 452 9.49 -8.46 -19.27
C GLY A 452 9.34 -7.00 -18.87
N ILE A 453 8.12 -6.61 -18.51
CA ILE A 453 7.73 -5.25 -18.15
C ILE A 453 7.35 -5.22 -16.67
N GLY A 454 7.85 -4.23 -15.94
CA GLY A 454 7.43 -3.95 -14.57
C GLY A 454 6.02 -3.37 -14.55
N ILE A 455 5.00 -4.23 -14.51
CA ILE A 455 3.60 -3.81 -14.68
C ILE A 455 3.14 -2.86 -13.58
N ASP A 456 3.73 -2.96 -12.38
CA ASP A 456 3.45 -2.07 -11.25
C ASP A 456 3.84 -0.63 -11.56
N ARG A 457 4.98 -0.40 -12.21
CA ARG A 457 5.42 0.94 -12.63
C ARG A 457 4.48 1.50 -13.70
N LEU A 458 4.02 0.65 -14.61
CA LEU A 458 3.05 1.04 -15.63
C LEU A 458 1.68 1.37 -15.03
N ALA A 459 1.27 0.65 -13.98
CA ALA A 459 0.07 0.97 -13.24
C ALA A 459 0.21 2.30 -12.47
N MET A 460 1.36 2.55 -11.86
CA MET A 460 1.65 3.82 -11.19
C MET A 460 1.52 5.00 -12.16
N PHE A 461 2.05 4.84 -13.38
CA PHE A 461 1.92 5.80 -14.47
C PHE A 461 0.44 6.10 -14.80
N ASN A 462 -0.35 5.05 -15.01
CA ASN A 462 -1.75 5.19 -15.43
C ASN A 462 -2.70 5.64 -14.31
N LEU A 463 -2.40 5.32 -13.05
CA LEU A 463 -3.25 5.59 -11.89
C LEU A 463 -2.87 6.89 -11.13
N ASP A 464 -1.87 7.63 -11.65
CA ASP A 464 -1.24 8.81 -11.02
C ASP A 464 -0.89 8.51 -9.54
N ILE A 465 -0.14 7.42 -9.34
CA ILE A 465 0.34 6.96 -8.03
C ILE A 465 1.84 7.17 -7.97
N THR A 466 2.31 7.88 -6.94
CA THR A 466 3.73 8.18 -6.74
C THR A 466 4.46 7.18 -5.85
N ASP A 467 3.72 6.44 -5.01
CA ASP A 467 4.26 5.45 -4.09
C ASP A 467 3.72 4.06 -4.44
N ILE A 468 4.60 3.13 -4.81
CA ILE A 468 4.23 1.78 -5.22
C ILE A 468 3.42 1.03 -4.15
N ARG A 469 3.60 1.37 -2.87
CA ARG A 469 2.87 0.74 -1.75
C ARG A 469 1.38 1.03 -1.80
N ASP A 470 0.98 2.14 -2.41
CA ASP A 470 -0.42 2.49 -2.56
C ASP A 470 -1.16 1.58 -3.56
N LEU A 471 -0.44 0.90 -4.48
CA LEU A 471 -1.04 -0.12 -5.35
C LEU A 471 -1.67 -1.26 -4.55
N PHE A 472 -1.10 -1.58 -3.39
CA PHE A 472 -1.55 -2.64 -2.48
C PHE A 472 -2.18 -2.07 -1.20
N SER A 473 -2.68 -0.83 -1.27
CA SER A 473 -3.24 -0.12 -0.11
C SER A 473 -4.45 -0.84 0.48
N THR A 474 -4.44 -1.00 1.80
CA THR A 474 -5.58 -1.48 2.61
C THR A 474 -6.44 -0.33 3.14
N LYS A 475 -6.10 0.93 2.81
CA LYS A 475 -6.82 2.13 3.29
C LYS A 475 -8.14 2.29 2.53
N LEU A 476 -9.26 2.06 3.21
CA LEU A 476 -10.60 2.13 2.62
C LEU A 476 -10.92 3.52 2.04
N ASP A 477 -10.52 4.60 2.71
CA ASP A 477 -10.80 5.96 2.21
C ASP A 477 -10.09 6.26 0.88
N TRP A 478 -8.86 5.76 0.73
CA TRP A 478 -8.12 5.86 -0.51
C TRP A 478 -8.82 5.08 -1.63
N LEU A 479 -9.22 3.83 -1.35
CA LEU A 479 -9.92 2.98 -2.32
C LEU A 479 -11.28 3.57 -2.75
N ARG A 480 -12.01 4.18 -1.81
CA ARG A 480 -13.31 4.82 -2.06
C ARG A 480 -13.18 6.05 -2.96
N ASN A 481 -12.15 6.86 -2.72
CA ASN A 481 -11.94 8.13 -3.41
C ASN A 481 -11.22 7.99 -4.75
N LYS A 482 -10.59 6.84 -5.04
CA LYS A 482 -9.98 6.63 -6.34
C LYS A 482 -11.06 6.56 -7.45
N PRO A 483 -10.85 7.28 -8.57
CA PRO A 483 -11.78 7.25 -9.70
C PRO A 483 -11.73 5.87 -10.37
N ILE A 484 -12.82 5.54 -11.04
CA ILE A 484 -12.87 4.35 -11.88
C ILE A 484 -12.10 4.65 -13.18
N VAL A 485 -11.05 3.87 -13.45
CA VAL A 485 -10.28 3.98 -14.69
C VAL A 485 -10.91 3.08 -15.75
N GLU A 486 -11.53 3.69 -16.77
CA GLU A 486 -12.22 2.95 -17.85
C GLU A 486 -11.35 2.69 -19.07
N LYS A 487 -10.25 3.42 -19.24
CA LYS A 487 -9.34 3.28 -20.38
C LYS A 487 -7.89 3.41 -19.90
N ILE A 488 -7.04 2.55 -20.49
CA ILE A 488 -5.58 2.66 -20.50
C ILE A 488 -5.20 3.37 -21.78
#